data_AF-A0A935YM62-F1
#
_entry.id   AF-A0A935YM62-F1
#
_cell.length_a   1.000
_cell.length_b   1.000
_cell.length_c   1.000
_cell.angle_alpha   90.00
_cell.angle_beta   90.00
_cell.angle_gamma   90.00
#
_symmetry.space_group_name_H-M   'P 1'
#
loop_
_entity.id
_entity.type
_entity.pdbx_description
1 polymer ?
#
loop_
_entity_poly.entity_id
_entity_poly.type
_entity_poly.pdbx_seq_one_letter_code
_entity_poly.pdbx_strand_id
1 'polypeptide(L)'
;MSGACPPYFASPLDRALFAAAETLLQPPGGGPLPPLPEGRFRYVLAANGLFVQARTAALEASVALAPVPAGLPYGAARAGARLRAGPPPSDLWADLRRRAAAACPLEWSAYVLREGAGYAIHEPPPISRDAGHVRYRPLPEGLQDRLALHVHSHGAGAAYFSAQDDRADREGGDGVYVAVVFGRCGAVATMTETWRLVVWRWCWPLPAPGADGARAAGGPPG
;
A
#
# COMPACT_ATOMS: atom_id res chain seq x y z
N MET A 1 -8.92 -4.36 -25.14
CA MET A 1 -10.15 -3.59 -25.44
C MET A 1 -10.42 -2.71 -24.23
N SER A 2 -10.39 -1.38 -24.39
CA SER A 2 -10.88 -0.48 -23.35
C SER A 2 -12.37 -0.75 -23.16
N GLY A 3 -12.81 -1.06 -21.94
CA GLY A 3 -14.22 -1.28 -21.65
C GLY A 3 -14.99 -0.01 -22.01
N ALA A 4 -15.99 -0.11 -22.89
CA ALA A 4 -16.84 1.03 -23.21
C ALA A 4 -17.51 1.52 -21.92
N CYS A 5 -17.52 2.84 -21.71
CA CYS A 5 -18.22 3.45 -20.57
C CYS A 5 -19.70 3.00 -20.59
N PRO A 6 -20.30 2.63 -19.44
CA PRO A 6 -21.67 2.15 -19.41
C PRO A 6 -22.64 3.13 -20.10
N PRO A 7 -23.62 2.64 -20.87
CA PRO A 7 -24.47 3.50 -21.70
C PRO A 7 -25.34 4.48 -20.89
N TYR A 8 -25.55 4.20 -19.60
CA TYR A 8 -26.31 5.06 -18.68
C TYR A 8 -25.45 6.16 -18.03
N PHE A 9 -24.12 6.16 -18.23
CA PHE A 9 -23.25 7.27 -17.87
C PHE A 9 -23.32 8.36 -18.95
N ALA A 10 -24.43 9.08 -18.89
CA ALA A 10 -24.83 10.03 -19.90
C ALA A 10 -24.04 11.34 -19.82
N SER A 11 -23.71 11.81 -18.61
CA SER A 11 -23.03 13.09 -18.43
C SER A 11 -21.50 12.97 -18.57
N PRO A 12 -20.81 14.06 -18.97
CA PRO A 12 -19.35 14.09 -18.94
C PRO A 12 -18.75 13.79 -17.56
N LEU A 13 -19.44 14.19 -16.48
CA LEU A 13 -19.01 13.93 -15.11
C LEU A 13 -19.05 12.42 -14.78
N ASP A 14 -20.13 11.73 -15.13
CA ASP A 14 -20.25 10.28 -14.89
C ASP A 14 -19.13 9.52 -15.60
N ARG A 15 -18.85 9.90 -16.85
CA ARG A 15 -17.78 9.31 -17.66
C ARG A 15 -16.40 9.60 -17.07
N ALA A 16 -16.16 10.82 -16.62
CA ALA A 16 -14.90 11.20 -15.99
C ALA A 16 -14.66 10.44 -14.68
N LEU A 17 -15.69 10.34 -13.82
CA LEU A 17 -15.62 9.59 -12.58
C LEU A 17 -15.36 8.09 -12.83
N PHE A 18 -16.06 7.48 -13.79
CA PHE A 18 -15.83 6.08 -14.15
C PHE A 18 -14.46 5.85 -14.77
N ALA A 19 -14.00 6.75 -15.64
CA ALA A 19 -12.67 6.68 -16.23
C ALA A 19 -11.55 6.86 -15.20
N ALA A 20 -11.82 7.56 -14.09
CA ALA A 20 -10.89 7.69 -12.98
C ALA A 20 -10.84 6.43 -12.11
N ALA A 21 -11.98 5.78 -11.87
CA ALA A 21 -12.10 4.57 -11.05
C ALA A 21 -13.15 3.60 -11.62
N GLU A 22 -12.69 2.65 -12.43
CA GLU A 22 -13.56 1.62 -13.02
C GLU A 22 -14.19 0.75 -11.93
N THR A 23 -15.41 0.26 -12.13
CA THR A 23 -16.03 -0.75 -11.27
C THR A 23 -16.44 -1.95 -12.10
N LEU A 24 -15.99 -3.15 -11.72
CA LEU A 24 -16.27 -4.40 -12.41
C LEU A 24 -17.00 -5.40 -11.52
N LEU A 25 -17.71 -6.33 -12.15
CA LEU A 25 -18.27 -7.52 -11.50
C LEU A 25 -17.34 -8.70 -11.76
N GLN A 26 -17.04 -9.48 -10.71
CA GLN A 26 -16.27 -10.71 -10.87
C GLN A 26 -17.11 -11.77 -11.62
N PRO A 27 -16.64 -12.30 -12.77
CA PRO A 27 -17.39 -13.28 -13.55
C PRO A 27 -17.82 -14.49 -12.69
N PRO A 28 -19.07 -15.00 -12.83
CA PRO A 28 -19.59 -16.09 -12.00
C PRO A 28 -18.70 -17.34 -12.01
N GLY A 29 -18.11 -17.67 -13.17
CA GLY A 29 -17.18 -18.80 -13.31
C GLY A 29 -15.76 -18.54 -12.77
N GLY A 30 -15.50 -17.40 -12.12
CA GLY A 30 -14.18 -17.04 -11.60
C GLY A 30 -13.16 -16.68 -12.69
N GLY A 31 -13.62 -16.41 -13.92
CA GLY A 31 -12.77 -16.02 -15.03
C GLY A 31 -11.96 -14.74 -14.77
N PRO A 32 -10.84 -14.55 -15.47
CA PRO A 32 -9.99 -13.38 -15.28
C PRO A 32 -10.74 -12.09 -15.66
N LEU A 33 -10.56 -11.06 -14.85
CA LEU A 33 -10.94 -9.71 -15.22
C LEU A 33 -9.96 -9.15 -16.26
N PRO A 34 -10.35 -8.13 -17.04
CA PRO A 34 -9.41 -7.40 -17.90
C PRO A 34 -8.16 -6.97 -17.12
N PRO A 35 -6.96 -6.97 -17.74
CA PRO A 35 -5.76 -6.50 -17.07
C PRO A 35 -5.92 -5.06 -16.58
N LEU A 36 -5.61 -4.81 -15.31
CA LEU A 36 -5.55 -3.46 -14.77
C LEU A 36 -4.29 -2.77 -15.34
N PRO A 37 -4.39 -1.60 -15.99
CA PRO A 37 -3.21 -0.84 -16.43
C PRO A 37 -2.37 -0.36 -15.24
N GLU A 38 -1.09 -0.06 -15.47
CA GLU A 38 -0.24 0.57 -14.46
C GLU A 38 -0.72 2.02 -14.17
N GLY A 39 -0.54 2.46 -12.93
CA GLY A 39 -1.00 3.77 -12.45
C GLY A 39 -2.51 3.87 -12.24
N ARG A 40 -3.22 2.74 -12.14
CA ARG A 40 -4.68 2.69 -12.04
C ARG A 40 -5.17 1.86 -10.88
N PHE A 41 -6.43 2.12 -10.51
CA PHE A 41 -7.26 1.20 -9.75
C PHE A 41 -8.63 1.03 -10.32
N ARG A 42 -9.28 0.02 -9.75
CA ARG A 42 -10.69 -0.25 -9.92
C ARG A 42 -11.28 -0.81 -8.64
N TYR A 43 -12.59 -0.77 -8.57
CA TYR A 43 -13.38 -1.56 -7.65
C TYR A 43 -13.84 -2.85 -8.33
N VAL A 44 -13.92 -3.93 -7.57
CA VAL A 44 -14.46 -5.22 -8.02
C VAL A 44 -15.50 -5.69 -7.03
N LEU A 45 -16.75 -5.81 -7.48
CA LEU A 45 -17.79 -6.49 -6.71
C LEU A 45 -17.71 -7.99 -7.02
N ALA A 46 -17.48 -8.78 -5.98
CA ALA A 46 -17.38 -10.23 -6.03
C ALA A 46 -18.37 -10.87 -5.06
N ALA A 47 -18.59 -12.17 -5.15
CA ALA A 47 -19.49 -12.89 -4.24
C ALA A 47 -19.04 -12.87 -2.77
N ASN A 48 -17.75 -12.60 -2.53
CA ASN A 48 -17.15 -12.56 -1.19
C ASN A 48 -16.79 -11.14 -0.73
N GLY A 49 -17.15 -10.08 -1.47
CA GLY A 49 -16.94 -8.71 -1.01
C GLY A 49 -16.82 -7.68 -2.12
N LEU A 50 -16.74 -6.43 -1.70
CA LEU A 50 -16.24 -5.32 -2.51
C LEU A 50 -14.73 -5.22 -2.32
N PHE A 51 -13.99 -5.24 -3.42
CA PHE A 51 -12.53 -5.15 -3.44
C PHE A 51 -12.08 -3.85 -4.10
N VAL A 52 -10.95 -3.32 -3.64
CA VAL A 52 -10.13 -2.40 -4.42
C VAL A 52 -8.95 -3.16 -5.01
N GLN A 53 -8.71 -2.97 -6.30
CA GLN A 53 -7.54 -3.50 -6.99
C GLN A 53 -6.71 -2.34 -7.52
N ALA A 54 -5.42 -2.34 -7.24
CA ALA A 54 -4.50 -1.29 -7.65
C ALA A 54 -3.25 -1.89 -8.29
N ARG A 55 -2.71 -1.19 -9.29
CA ARG A 55 -1.45 -1.56 -9.93
C ARG A 55 -0.62 -0.32 -10.21
N THR A 56 0.60 -0.31 -9.68
CA THR A 56 1.63 0.68 -9.97
C THR A 56 2.83 0.01 -10.65
N ALA A 57 3.86 0.79 -10.97
CA ALA A 57 5.11 0.22 -11.44
C ALA A 57 5.76 -0.65 -10.35
N ALA A 58 5.54 -0.36 -9.06
CA ALA A 58 6.17 -1.06 -7.94
C ALA A 58 5.32 -2.12 -7.24
N LEU A 59 3.99 -1.97 -7.22
CA LEU A 59 3.10 -2.77 -6.37
C LEU A 59 1.83 -3.18 -7.11
N GLU A 60 1.35 -4.40 -6.82
CA GLU A 60 0.00 -4.84 -7.18
C GLU A 60 -0.75 -5.26 -5.91
N ALA A 61 -1.96 -4.75 -5.73
CA ALA A 61 -2.82 -5.03 -4.59
C ALA A 61 -4.24 -5.39 -5.03
N SER A 62 -4.85 -6.30 -4.29
CA SER A 62 -6.28 -6.62 -4.31
C SER A 62 -6.70 -6.78 -2.86
N VAL A 63 -7.55 -5.90 -2.35
CA VAL A 63 -7.92 -5.89 -0.93
C VAL A 63 -9.42 -5.75 -0.76
N ALA A 64 -9.98 -6.55 0.15
CA ALA A 64 -11.39 -6.44 0.51
C ALA A 64 -11.62 -5.15 1.31
N LEU A 65 -12.51 -4.29 0.81
CA LEU A 65 -12.98 -3.09 1.48
C LEU A 65 -14.14 -3.39 2.43
N ALA A 66 -15.06 -4.23 1.98
CA ALA A 66 -16.25 -4.61 2.74
C ALA A 66 -16.71 -6.02 2.35
N PRO A 67 -17.23 -6.80 3.31
CA PRO A 67 -17.97 -8.01 2.99
C PRO A 67 -19.30 -7.63 2.31
N VAL A 68 -19.88 -8.60 1.61
CA VAL A 68 -21.22 -8.51 1.02
C VAL A 68 -22.06 -9.69 1.50
N PRO A 69 -23.40 -9.59 1.49
CA PRO A 69 -24.25 -10.72 1.80
C PRO A 69 -23.99 -11.92 0.88
N ALA A 70 -24.16 -13.13 1.41
CA ALA A 70 -24.08 -14.35 0.63
C ALA A 70 -25.17 -14.38 -0.46
N GLY A 71 -24.90 -15.12 -1.55
CA GLY A 71 -25.89 -15.36 -2.62
C GLY A 71 -25.82 -14.40 -3.80
N LEU A 72 -24.86 -13.47 -3.85
CA LEU A 72 -24.60 -12.71 -5.08
C LEU A 72 -24.17 -13.66 -6.21
N PRO A 73 -24.71 -13.52 -7.43
CA PRO A 73 -24.45 -14.43 -8.55
C PRO A 73 -23.10 -14.13 -9.24
N TYR A 74 -22.04 -13.85 -8.47
CA TYR A 74 -20.72 -13.46 -8.95
C TYR A 74 -19.66 -14.49 -8.56
N GLY A 75 -18.47 -14.40 -9.17
CA GLY A 75 -17.33 -15.21 -8.71
C GLY A 75 -16.70 -14.62 -7.45
N ALA A 76 -15.86 -15.39 -6.76
CA ALA A 76 -15.04 -14.89 -5.66
C ALA A 76 -13.78 -14.17 -6.18
N ALA A 77 -13.43 -13.05 -5.54
CA ALA A 77 -12.17 -12.36 -5.77
C ALA A 77 -11.13 -12.76 -4.71
N ARG A 78 -9.85 -12.71 -5.09
CA ARG A 78 -8.72 -13.03 -4.19
C ARG A 78 -8.14 -11.74 -3.62
N ALA A 79 -7.92 -11.72 -2.31
CA ALA A 79 -7.12 -10.70 -1.66
C ALA A 79 -5.62 -11.04 -1.78
N GLY A 80 -4.77 -10.03 -1.79
CA GLY A 80 -3.32 -10.17 -1.78
C GLY A 80 -2.63 -8.91 -2.27
N ALA A 81 -1.39 -8.72 -1.85
CA ALA A 81 -0.53 -7.67 -2.36
C ALA A 81 0.86 -8.25 -2.66
N ARG A 82 1.52 -7.74 -3.69
CA ARG A 82 2.90 -8.11 -4.01
C ARG A 82 3.67 -6.93 -4.57
N LEU A 83 4.93 -6.86 -4.17
CA LEU A 83 5.90 -5.99 -4.81
C LEU A 83 6.37 -6.62 -6.12
N ARG A 84 6.42 -5.81 -7.18
CA ARG A 84 6.72 -6.27 -8.54
C ARG A 84 8.19 -6.62 -8.77
N ALA A 85 9.09 -6.09 -7.95
CA ALA A 85 10.50 -6.47 -7.91
C ALA A 85 10.82 -7.53 -6.82
N GLY A 86 9.78 -8.17 -6.25
CA GLY A 86 9.93 -9.15 -5.17
C GLY A 86 10.10 -8.51 -3.79
N PRO A 87 10.44 -9.27 -2.74
CA PRO A 87 10.74 -8.70 -1.43
C PRO A 87 11.98 -7.80 -1.48
N PRO A 88 12.06 -6.72 -0.69
CA PRO A 88 13.26 -5.91 -0.58
C PRO A 88 14.45 -6.76 -0.10
N PRO A 89 15.64 -6.64 -0.72
CA PRO A 89 16.84 -7.33 -0.30
C PRO A 89 17.21 -7.06 1.18
N SER A 90 17.80 -8.05 1.85
CA SER A 90 18.12 -7.96 3.28
C SER A 90 19.16 -6.88 3.61
N ASP A 91 20.08 -6.61 2.69
CA ASP A 91 21.08 -5.55 2.77
C ASP A 91 20.45 -4.16 2.67
N LEU A 92 19.46 -3.98 1.79
CA LEU A 92 18.66 -2.75 1.73
C LEU A 92 17.89 -2.55 3.04
N TRP A 93 17.29 -3.60 3.59
CA TRP A 93 16.60 -3.52 4.88
C TRP A 93 17.55 -3.17 6.03
N ALA A 94 18.73 -3.78 6.06
CA ALA A 94 19.76 -3.46 7.03
C ALA A 94 20.24 -2.01 6.89
N ASP A 95 20.30 -1.46 5.67
CA ASP A 95 20.66 -0.07 5.44
C ASP A 95 19.61 0.89 5.99
N LEU A 96 18.33 0.66 5.70
CA LEU A 96 17.22 1.46 6.25
C LEU A 96 17.26 1.48 7.79
N ARG A 97 17.47 0.33 8.44
CA ARG A 97 17.58 0.24 9.90
C ARG A 97 18.80 0.98 10.45
N ARG A 98 19.96 0.92 9.79
CA ARG A 98 21.14 1.69 10.20
C ARG A 98 20.90 3.18 10.10
N ARG A 99 20.23 3.66 9.04
CA ARG A 99 19.92 5.09 8.85
C ARG A 99 18.94 5.60 9.90
N ALA A 100 17.87 4.84 10.18
CA ALA A 100 16.95 5.16 11.26
C ALA A 100 17.64 5.21 12.64
N ALA A 101 18.57 4.27 12.90
CA ALA A 101 19.33 4.28 14.14
C ALA A 101 20.30 5.47 14.24
N ALA A 102 20.96 5.84 13.15
CA ALA A 102 21.85 6.99 13.10
C ALA A 102 21.12 8.34 13.26
N ALA A 103 19.83 8.39 12.91
CA ALA A 103 19.01 9.59 13.09
C ALA A 103 18.45 9.76 14.51
N CYS A 104 18.38 8.68 15.30
CA CYS A 104 17.91 8.70 16.68
C CYS A 104 18.72 9.71 17.52
N PRO A 105 18.07 10.57 18.34
CA PRO A 105 16.68 10.52 18.79
C PRO A 105 15.66 11.19 17.88
N LEU A 106 16.08 11.80 16.77
CA LEU A 106 15.17 12.45 15.83
C LEU A 106 14.48 11.41 14.94
N GLU A 107 13.31 11.78 14.45
CA GLU A 107 12.64 11.04 13.40
C GLU A 107 13.36 11.18 12.05
N TRP A 108 13.19 10.15 11.22
CA TRP A 108 13.77 10.02 9.89
C TRP A 108 12.78 9.31 8.99
N SER A 109 12.81 9.63 7.69
CA SER A 109 12.01 8.95 6.69
C SER A 109 12.77 8.80 5.38
N ALA A 110 12.40 7.78 4.62
CA ALA A 110 12.85 7.55 3.27
C ALA A 110 11.73 6.92 2.44
N TYR A 111 11.80 7.15 1.13
CA TYR A 111 11.03 6.40 0.15
C TYR A 111 11.92 5.29 -0.44
N VAL A 112 11.35 4.11 -0.64
CA VAL A 112 12.01 3.05 -1.42
C VAL A 112 11.30 2.94 -2.74
N LEU A 113 12.01 3.26 -3.81
CA LEU A 113 11.47 3.27 -5.16
C LEU A 113 11.95 2.03 -5.91
N ARG A 114 11.08 1.44 -6.73
CA ARG A 114 11.47 0.40 -7.68
C ARG A 114 12.35 0.99 -8.77
N GLU A 115 13.47 0.36 -9.04
CA GLU A 115 14.39 0.67 -10.15
C GLU A 115 14.69 -0.60 -10.95
N GLY A 116 14.08 -0.75 -12.13
CA GLY A 116 14.22 -1.97 -12.92
C GLY A 116 13.75 -3.21 -12.17
N ALA A 117 14.68 -4.15 -11.92
CA ALA A 117 14.42 -5.38 -11.18
C ALA A 117 14.68 -5.24 -9.66
N GLY A 118 15.13 -4.09 -9.18
CA GLY A 118 15.50 -3.86 -7.79
C GLY A 118 14.88 -2.60 -7.19
N TYR A 119 15.58 -2.04 -6.20
CA TYR A 119 15.11 -0.93 -5.38
C TYR A 119 16.22 0.09 -5.14
N ALA A 120 15.83 1.35 -4.98
CA ALA A 120 16.71 2.42 -4.51
C ALA A 120 16.05 3.19 -3.36
N ILE A 121 16.88 3.65 -2.43
CA ILE A 121 16.47 4.52 -1.34
C ILE A 121 16.52 5.96 -1.83
N HIS A 122 15.42 6.68 -1.66
CA HIS A 122 15.30 8.10 -1.92
C HIS A 122 15.00 8.83 -0.61
N GLU A 123 15.97 9.62 -0.15
CA GLU A 123 15.88 10.41 1.08
C GLU A 123 15.78 11.90 0.75
N PRO A 124 14.57 12.47 0.71
CA PRO A 124 14.43 13.91 0.56
C PRO A 124 14.97 14.62 1.81
N PRO A 125 15.53 15.83 1.69
CA PRO A 125 15.92 16.62 2.86
C PRO A 125 14.66 16.97 3.70
N PRO A 126 14.73 16.87 5.04
CA PRO A 126 13.59 17.22 5.89
C PRO A 126 13.29 18.71 5.83
N ILE A 127 12.01 19.06 5.75
CA ILE A 127 11.52 20.43 5.94
C ILE A 127 11.58 20.78 7.43
N SER A 128 11.15 19.86 8.29
CA SER A 128 11.24 19.96 9.75
C SER A 128 11.29 18.56 10.35
N ARG A 129 12.00 18.40 11.47
CA ARG A 129 12.02 17.16 12.23
C ARG A 129 12.37 17.38 13.69
N ASP A 130 11.76 16.61 14.58
CA ASP A 130 12.18 16.46 15.97
C ASP A 130 12.01 15.00 16.41
N ALA A 131 11.81 14.73 17.70
CA ALA A 131 11.65 13.38 18.23
C ALA A 131 10.21 12.81 18.08
N GLY A 132 9.23 13.62 17.65
CA GLY A 132 7.84 13.22 17.49
C GLY A 132 7.18 13.66 16.18
N HIS A 133 7.90 14.34 15.29
CA HIS A 133 7.49 14.47 13.90
C HIS A 133 8.66 14.53 12.93
N VAL A 134 8.36 14.17 11.69
CA VAL A 134 9.21 14.42 10.52
C VAL A 134 8.33 14.88 9.35
N ARG A 135 8.74 15.96 8.69
CA ARG A 135 8.04 16.51 7.52
C ARG A 135 8.98 16.59 6.35
N TYR A 136 8.56 16.03 5.23
CA TYR A 136 9.28 16.07 3.96
C TYR A 136 8.44 16.73 2.89
N ARG A 137 9.09 17.06 1.77
CA ARG A 137 8.35 17.33 0.54
C ARG A 137 7.70 16.01 0.08
N PRO A 138 6.44 16.04 -0.38
CA PRO A 138 5.83 14.89 -1.03
C PRO A 138 6.70 14.37 -2.16
N LEU A 139 6.59 13.09 -2.45
CA LEU A 139 7.33 12.49 -3.55
C LEU A 139 6.88 13.17 -4.86
N PRO A 140 7.81 13.63 -5.73
CA PRO A 140 7.44 14.29 -6.98
C PRO A 140 6.47 13.45 -7.83
N GLU A 141 5.57 14.14 -8.51
CA GLU A 141 4.68 13.53 -9.51
C GLU A 141 5.53 12.75 -10.54
N GLY A 142 5.14 11.52 -10.84
CA GLY A 142 5.89 10.59 -11.69
C GLY A 142 6.83 9.63 -10.97
N LEU A 143 7.18 9.87 -9.69
CA LEU A 143 7.90 8.89 -8.87
C LEU A 143 6.96 8.02 -8.01
N GLN A 144 5.75 8.48 -7.76
CA GLN A 144 4.72 7.77 -6.97
C GLN A 144 4.40 6.38 -7.52
N ASP A 145 4.33 6.21 -8.84
CA ASP A 145 4.10 4.89 -9.44
C ASP A 145 5.24 3.89 -9.16
N ARG A 146 6.44 4.40 -8.87
CA ARG A 146 7.60 3.59 -8.51
C ARG A 146 7.73 3.39 -7.00
N LEU A 147 6.88 4.01 -6.18
CA LEU A 147 6.95 3.88 -4.73
C LEU A 147 6.59 2.46 -4.29
N ALA A 148 7.54 1.77 -3.67
CA ALA A 148 7.34 0.45 -3.08
C ALA A 148 7.06 0.56 -1.59
N LEU A 149 7.91 1.31 -0.88
CA LEU A 149 7.80 1.51 0.56
C LEU A 149 7.92 2.99 0.92
N HIS A 150 7.16 3.41 1.91
CA HIS A 150 7.43 4.65 2.64
C HIS A 150 7.78 4.29 4.07
N VAL A 151 9.01 4.60 4.47
CA VAL A 151 9.55 4.24 5.78
C VAL A 151 9.71 5.51 6.59
N HIS A 152 9.25 5.52 7.84
CA HIS A 152 9.65 6.55 8.80
C HIS A 152 9.97 5.94 10.17
N SER A 153 10.52 6.74 11.08
CA SER A 153 10.97 6.26 12.39
C SER A 153 10.56 7.18 13.53
N HIS A 154 10.22 6.63 14.69
CA HIS A 154 9.86 7.35 15.91
C HIS A 154 11.03 7.53 16.91
N GLY A 155 12.28 7.54 16.44
CA GLY A 155 13.45 7.65 17.31
C GLY A 155 13.45 6.60 18.44
N ALA A 156 13.43 7.04 19.70
CA ALA A 156 13.38 6.15 20.86
C ALA A 156 11.97 5.56 21.15
N GLY A 157 10.91 6.12 20.56
CA GLY A 157 9.52 5.70 20.74
C GLY A 157 9.20 4.34 20.13
N ALA A 158 8.05 3.75 20.47
CA ALA A 158 7.62 2.48 19.89
C ALA A 158 7.17 2.63 18.42
N ALA A 159 7.18 1.53 17.67
CA ALA A 159 6.64 1.50 16.31
C ALA A 159 5.11 1.44 16.35
N TYR A 160 4.45 2.49 15.86
CA TYR A 160 3.00 2.57 15.66
C TYR A 160 2.71 3.62 14.60
N PHE A 161 1.50 3.61 14.00
CA PHE A 161 1.05 4.73 13.17
C PHE A 161 0.27 5.71 14.03
N SER A 162 0.68 6.98 14.04
CA SER A 162 0.01 8.06 14.76
C SER A 162 -1.27 8.51 14.04
N ALA A 163 -2.07 9.34 14.70
CA ALA A 163 -3.23 9.97 14.07
C ALA A 163 -2.84 10.89 12.90
N GLN A 164 -1.64 11.46 12.93
CA GLN A 164 -1.10 12.27 11.83
C GLN A 164 -0.74 11.40 10.62
N ASP A 165 -0.14 10.23 10.85
CA ASP A 165 0.18 9.28 9.77
C ASP A 165 -1.11 8.73 9.14
N ASP A 166 -2.08 8.35 9.97
CA ASP A 166 -3.42 7.94 9.53
C ASP A 166 -4.07 8.98 8.62
N ARG A 167 -3.99 10.25 9.01
CA ARG A 167 -4.55 11.35 8.23
C ARG A 167 -3.80 11.54 6.91
N ALA A 168 -2.47 11.54 6.94
CA ALA A 168 -1.64 11.72 5.76
C ALA A 168 -1.89 10.64 4.70
N ASP A 169 -1.95 9.37 5.11
CA ASP A 169 -2.22 8.26 4.19
C ASP A 169 -3.66 8.32 3.65
N ARG A 170 -4.65 8.70 4.47
CA ARG A 170 -6.07 8.79 4.05
C ARG A 170 -6.39 9.96 3.13
N GLU A 171 -5.74 11.10 3.31
CA GLU A 171 -5.99 12.33 2.52
C GLU A 171 -5.34 12.29 1.14
N GLY A 172 -4.65 11.20 0.78
CA GLY A 172 -4.13 10.97 -0.57
C GLY A 172 -2.81 10.21 -0.60
N GLY A 173 -2.04 10.24 0.50
CA GLY A 173 -0.71 9.63 0.59
C GLY A 173 0.19 9.97 -0.61
N ASP A 174 1.24 9.18 -0.79
CA ASP A 174 2.04 9.17 -2.03
C ASP A 174 1.56 8.09 -3.04
N GLY A 175 0.27 7.71 -2.97
CA GLY A 175 -0.35 6.74 -3.88
C GLY A 175 -0.55 5.35 -3.30
N VAL A 176 0.11 4.33 -3.86
CA VAL A 176 -0.05 2.92 -3.47
C VAL A 176 1.30 2.34 -3.07
N TYR A 177 1.46 2.00 -1.80
CA TYR A 177 2.75 1.61 -1.21
C TYR A 177 2.58 0.81 0.09
N VAL A 178 3.67 0.23 0.58
CA VAL A 178 3.74 -0.32 1.93
C VAL A 178 4.35 0.71 2.87
N ALA A 179 3.60 1.17 3.86
CA ALA A 179 4.12 2.06 4.88
C ALA A 179 4.76 1.25 6.03
N VAL A 180 5.89 1.73 6.54
CA VAL A 180 6.63 1.10 7.64
C VAL A 180 7.02 2.15 8.65
N VAL A 181 6.79 1.85 9.94
CA VAL A 181 7.34 2.64 11.04
C VAL A 181 8.39 1.83 11.78
N PHE A 182 9.60 2.38 11.90
CA PHE A 182 10.61 1.89 12.83
C PHE A 182 10.45 2.58 14.20
N GLY A 183 10.55 1.80 15.26
CA GLY A 183 10.58 2.30 16.64
C GLY A 183 11.74 1.70 17.41
N ARG A 184 12.04 2.25 18.59
CA ARG A 184 13.15 1.85 19.46
C ARG A 184 14.49 1.87 18.70
N CYS A 185 14.70 2.94 17.95
CA CYS A 185 15.80 3.10 17.01
C CYS A 185 17.16 3.34 17.66
N GLY A 186 17.26 3.44 19.00
CA GLY A 186 18.54 3.66 19.70
C GLY A 186 19.60 2.60 19.39
N ALA A 187 19.19 1.39 19.01
CA ALA A 187 20.08 0.37 18.44
C ALA A 187 19.30 -0.50 17.43
N VAL A 188 19.97 -0.90 16.35
CA VAL A 188 19.38 -1.80 15.33
C VAL A 188 18.85 -3.08 15.96
N ALA A 189 19.55 -3.64 16.96
CA ALA A 189 19.20 -4.90 17.62
C ALA A 189 17.88 -4.85 18.40
N THR A 190 17.46 -3.67 18.87
CA THR A 190 16.24 -3.49 19.68
C THR A 190 15.08 -2.86 18.90
N MET A 191 15.32 -2.52 17.64
CA MET A 191 14.38 -1.82 16.79
C MET A 191 13.14 -2.69 16.52
N THR A 192 11.97 -2.08 16.67
CA THR A 192 10.66 -2.66 16.36
C THR A 192 10.13 -2.08 15.06
N GLU A 193 9.20 -2.78 14.42
CA GLU A 193 8.58 -2.34 13.18
C GLU A 193 7.07 -2.61 13.17
N THR A 194 6.32 -1.73 12.53
CA THR A 194 4.92 -1.96 12.17
C THR A 194 4.69 -1.61 10.70
N TRP A 195 3.75 -2.30 10.08
CA TRP A 195 3.56 -2.30 8.64
C TRP A 195 2.10 -2.08 8.30
N ARG A 196 1.84 -1.35 7.22
CA ARG A 196 0.51 -1.32 6.60
C ARG A 196 0.61 -1.17 5.09
N LEU A 197 -0.38 -1.73 4.40
CA LEU A 197 -0.60 -1.46 2.99
C LEU A 197 -1.45 -0.21 2.85
N VAL A 198 -1.00 0.72 2.01
CA VAL A 198 -1.71 1.94 1.63
C VAL A 198 -2.12 1.81 0.16
N VAL A 199 -3.41 1.98 -0.10
CA VAL A 199 -4.00 2.02 -1.44
C VAL A 199 -4.82 3.30 -1.56
N TRP A 200 -4.16 4.41 -1.92
CA TRP A 200 -4.65 5.77 -1.73
C TRP A 200 -5.20 5.96 -0.32
N ARG A 201 -6.50 6.27 -0.18
CA ARG A 201 -7.14 6.55 1.09
C ARG A 201 -7.32 5.36 2.01
N TRP A 202 -7.06 4.15 1.53
CA TRP A 202 -7.36 2.91 2.26
C TRP A 202 -6.10 2.33 2.89
N CYS A 203 -6.16 1.99 4.17
CA CYS A 203 -5.03 1.49 4.95
C CYS A 203 -5.39 0.14 5.58
N TRP A 204 -4.52 -0.87 5.41
CA TRP A 204 -4.67 -2.18 6.06
C TRP A 204 -3.41 -2.54 6.84
N PRO A 205 -3.53 -2.91 8.13
CA PRO A 205 -2.38 -3.42 8.87
C PRO A 205 -1.83 -4.67 8.19
N LEU A 206 -0.52 -4.77 8.11
CA LEU A 206 0.18 -5.96 7.64
C LEU A 206 0.90 -6.62 8.82
N PRO A 207 0.95 -7.96 8.86
CA PRO A 207 1.82 -8.65 9.79
C PRO A 207 3.28 -8.28 9.49
N ALA A 208 4.11 -8.24 10.54
CA ALA A 208 5.55 -8.08 10.34
C ALA A 208 6.09 -9.26 9.51
N PRO A 209 7.05 -9.02 8.59
CA PRO A 209 7.70 -10.08 7.82
C PRO A 209 8.16 -11.24 8.72
N GLY A 210 7.68 -12.45 8.42
CA GLY A 210 8.00 -13.66 9.19
C GLY A 210 7.00 -14.04 10.29
N ALA A 211 5.98 -13.23 10.58
CA ALA A 211 4.91 -13.60 11.52
C ALA A 211 3.89 -14.61 10.92
N ASP A 212 3.85 -14.74 9.59
CA ASP A 212 2.86 -15.56 8.86
C ASP A 212 3.23 -17.04 8.67
N GLY A 213 4.29 -17.52 9.31
CA GLY A 213 4.61 -18.96 9.33
C GLY A 213 3.57 -19.84 10.05
N ALA A 214 2.51 -19.27 10.64
CA ALA A 214 1.59 -19.98 11.52
C ALA A 214 0.09 -19.84 11.22
N ARG A 215 -0.35 -19.11 10.17
CA ARG A 215 -1.79 -19.00 9.84
C ARG A 215 -2.09 -19.10 8.35
N ALA A 216 -1.73 -20.24 7.77
CA ALA A 216 -2.32 -20.75 6.55
C ALA A 216 -3.11 -22.04 6.86
N ALA A 217 -4.22 -21.92 7.61
CA ALA A 217 -5.31 -22.90 7.67
C ALA A 217 -6.36 -22.39 8.66
N GLY A 218 -7.41 -21.74 8.16
CA GLY A 218 -8.51 -21.26 8.99
C GLY A 218 -9.62 -20.74 8.12
N GLY A 219 -10.33 -21.67 7.47
CA GLY A 219 -11.61 -21.36 6.82
C GLY A 219 -12.62 -20.83 7.84
N PRO A 220 -13.66 -20.10 7.40
CA PRO A 220 -14.64 -19.54 8.31
C PRO A 220 -15.40 -20.65 9.05
N PRO A 221 -15.78 -20.44 10.33
CA PRO A 221 -16.66 -21.35 11.05
C PRO A 221 -18.03 -21.39 10.36
N GLY A 222 -18.61 -22.59 10.30
CA GLY A 222 -19.96 -22.85 9.78
C GLY A 222 -21.07 -22.34 10.70
#